data_AF-A0A1A8FS55-F1
#
_entry.id   AF-A0A1A8FS55-F1
#
_cell.length_a   1.000
_cell.length_b   1.000
_cell.length_c   1.000
_cell.angle_alpha   90.00
_cell.angle_beta   90.00
_cell.angle_gamma   90.00
#
_symmetry.space_group_name_H-M   'P 1'
#
loop_
_entity.id
_entity.type
_entity.pdbx_description
1 polymer ?
#
loop_
_entity_poly.entity_id
_entity_poly.type
_entity_poly.pdbx_seq_one_letter_code
_entity_poly.pdbx_strand_id
1 'polypeptide(L)'
;LTFDPEVSGSSSHFPFQMNSETGSLTVAAPLDCESTSSFVFIVTASDQAERQHERKQAEVTVQLFLLDMNDNRPVFVSADRVQLMEDAEVGSLVHQFVAIDGDQGENG
;
A
#
# COMPACT_ATOMS: atom_id res chain seq x y z
N LEU A 1 -6.32 -4.54 24.65
CA LEU A 1 -6.58 -4.70 23.20
C LEU A 1 -5.50 -5.60 22.61
N THR A 2 -5.88 -6.61 21.85
CA THR A 2 -4.96 -7.51 21.15
C THR A 2 -5.33 -7.56 19.66
N PHE A 3 -4.31 -7.74 18.83
CA PHE A 3 -4.40 -7.79 17.37
C PHE A 3 -3.93 -9.18 16.93
N ASP A 4 -4.64 -9.77 15.98
CA ASP A 4 -4.25 -11.04 15.34
C ASP A 4 -3.89 -10.81 13.85
N PRO A 5 -2.60 -10.90 13.48
CA PRO A 5 -2.15 -10.78 12.09
C PRO A 5 -2.58 -11.94 11.20
N GLU A 6 -2.90 -13.12 11.76
CA GLU A 6 -2.98 -14.37 10.97
C GLU A 6 -4.22 -14.46 10.07
N VAL A 7 -5.14 -13.49 10.15
CA VAL A 7 -6.32 -13.42 9.27
C VAL A 7 -5.99 -12.83 7.89
N SER A 8 -4.83 -12.18 7.72
CA SER A 8 -4.33 -11.73 6.41
C SER A 8 -3.32 -12.75 5.87
N GLY A 9 -3.70 -13.52 4.85
CA GLY A 9 -2.92 -14.60 4.26
C GLY A 9 -1.61 -14.22 3.53
N SER A 10 -0.83 -13.27 4.05
CA SER A 10 0.55 -13.02 3.62
C SER A 10 1.48 -12.98 4.83
N SER A 11 2.53 -13.80 4.79
CA SER A 11 3.64 -13.83 5.75
C SER A 11 4.56 -12.60 5.67
N SER A 12 4.00 -11.46 5.25
CA SER A 12 4.64 -10.14 5.27
C SER A 12 4.37 -9.50 6.63
N HIS A 13 5.44 -9.21 7.36
CA HIS A 13 5.42 -8.57 8.67
C HIS A 13 4.40 -7.42 8.70
N PHE A 14 3.31 -7.56 9.47
CA PHE A 14 2.28 -6.53 9.57
C PHE A 14 2.90 -5.21 10.09
N PRO A 15 2.76 -4.09 9.37
CA PRO A 15 3.60 -2.90 9.61
C PRO A 15 3.02 -1.95 10.68
N PHE A 16 2.00 -2.35 11.43
CA PHE A 16 1.37 -1.52 12.47
C PHE A 16 1.47 -2.17 13.85
N GLN A 17 1.48 -1.33 14.88
CA GLN A 17 1.42 -1.75 16.28
C GLN A 17 0.32 -0.98 17.02
N MET A 18 -0.35 -1.62 17.97
CA MET A 18 -1.42 -1.01 18.76
C MET A 18 -1.04 -0.97 20.24
N ASN A 19 -1.22 0.18 20.89
CA ASN A 19 -1.11 0.29 22.33
C ASN A 19 -2.31 -0.42 23.00
N SER A 20 -2.04 -1.41 23.86
CA SER A 20 -3.06 -2.25 24.46
C SER A 20 -3.97 -1.55 25.48
N GLU A 21 -3.51 -0.42 26.04
CA GLU A 21 -4.22 0.38 27.05
C GLU A 21 -5.02 1.52 26.42
N THR A 22 -4.44 2.25 25.47
CA THR A 22 -5.08 3.42 24.84
C THR A 22 -5.79 3.11 23.53
N GLY A 23 -5.45 1.98 22.89
CA GLY A 23 -5.94 1.63 21.56
C GLY A 23 -5.30 2.42 20.41
N SER A 24 -4.26 3.22 20.68
CA SER A 24 -3.56 3.98 19.64
C SER A 24 -2.86 3.04 18.66
N LEU A 25 -3.22 3.13 17.37
CA LEU A 25 -2.55 2.44 16.27
C LEU A 25 -1.42 3.33 15.73
N THR A 26 -0.22 2.76 15.56
CA THR A 26 0.95 3.47 15.04
C THR A 26 1.68 2.62 14.00
N VAL A 27 2.39 3.30 13.10
CA VAL A 27 3.23 2.65 12.09
C VAL A 27 4.51 2.14 12.75
N ALA A 28 4.83 0.87 12.53
CA ALA A 28 5.99 0.18 13.11
C ALA A 28 7.03 -0.24 12.06
N ALA A 29 6.66 -0.24 10.77
CA ALA A 29 7.55 -0.52 9.64
C ALA A 29 7.21 0.39 8.44
N PRO A 30 8.12 0.57 7.47
CA PRO A 30 7.86 1.34 6.27
C PRO A 30 6.59 0.87 5.54
N LEU A 31 5.88 1.83 4.95
CA LEU A 31 4.68 1.63 4.17
C LEU A 31 4.99 2.00 2.72
N ASP A 32 4.41 1.24 1.79
CA ASP A 32 4.62 1.38 0.36
C ASP A 32 3.29 1.04 -0.31
N CYS A 33 2.69 2.04 -0.98
CA CYS A 33 1.35 1.94 -1.56
C CYS A 33 1.36 1.07 -2.83
N GLU A 34 2.46 1.14 -3.57
CA GLU A 34 2.74 0.42 -4.81
C GLU A 34 2.87 -1.07 -4.52
N SER A 35 3.44 -1.42 -3.36
CA SER A 35 3.51 -2.79 -2.87
C SER A 35 2.22 -3.27 -2.21
N THR A 36 1.61 -2.49 -1.31
CA THR A 36 0.39 -2.89 -0.57
C THR A 36 -0.47 -1.69 -0.20
N SER A 37 -1.54 -1.47 -0.95
CA SER A 37 -2.41 -0.30 -0.82
C SER A 37 -3.46 -0.39 0.29
N SER A 38 -3.72 -1.59 0.85
CA SER A 38 -4.71 -1.74 1.93
C SER A 38 -4.45 -2.93 2.83
N PHE A 39 -4.96 -2.84 4.06
CA PHE A 39 -4.87 -3.86 5.10
C PHE A 39 -6.24 -4.11 5.72
N VAL A 40 -6.53 -5.38 6.02
CA VAL A 40 -7.72 -5.80 6.75
C VAL A 40 -7.29 -6.63 7.95
N PHE A 41 -7.72 -6.24 9.14
CA PHE A 41 -7.35 -6.93 10.37
C PHE A 41 -8.45 -6.79 11.43
N ILE A 42 -8.43 -7.68 12.42
CA ILE A 42 -9.39 -7.69 13.53
C ILE A 42 -8.72 -7.11 14.77
N VAL A 43 -9.45 -6.24 15.47
CA VAL A 43 -9.06 -5.70 16.77
C VAL A 43 -9.97 -6.30 17.83
N THR A 44 -9.37 -6.91 18.84
CA THR A 44 -10.09 -7.53 19.96
C THR A 44 -9.90 -6.69 21.23
N ALA A 45 -11.01 -6.21 21.79
CA ALA A 45 -11.07 -5.59 23.10
C ALA A 45 -11.50 -6.64 24.13
N SER A 46 -10.81 -6.70 25.27
CA SER A 46 -11.17 -7.55 26.40
C SER A 46 -11.30 -6.69 27.65
N ASP A 47 -12.32 -6.96 28.46
CA ASP A 47 -12.43 -6.34 29.78
C ASP A 47 -11.31 -6.82 30.73
N GLN A 48 -11.28 -6.27 31.94
CA GLN A 48 -10.27 -6.59 32.95
C GLN A 48 -10.85 -7.40 34.12
N ALA A 49 -11.83 -8.28 33.86
CA ALA A 49 -12.31 -9.17 34.91
C ALA A 49 -11.16 -9.99 35.53
N GLU A 50 -11.16 -10.10 36.86
CA GLU A 50 -10.07 -10.73 37.63
C GLU A 50 -9.92 -12.21 37.28
N ARG A 51 -11.05 -12.91 37.14
CA ARG A 51 -11.09 -14.29 36.66
C ARG A 51 -11.16 -14.32 35.14
N GLN A 52 -10.18 -14.98 34.51
CA GLN A 52 -10.06 -15.01 33.05
C GLN A 52 -11.30 -15.54 32.33
N HIS A 53 -11.98 -16.56 32.90
CA HIS A 53 -13.20 -17.14 32.31
C HIS A 53 -14.42 -16.22 32.39
N GLU A 54 -14.34 -15.12 33.14
CA GLU A 54 -15.41 -14.12 33.23
C GLU A 54 -15.17 -12.94 32.28
N ARG A 55 -13.98 -12.87 31.68
CA ARG A 55 -13.63 -11.78 30.78
C ARG A 55 -14.47 -11.85 29.53
N LYS A 56 -15.11 -10.72 29.20
CA LYS A 56 -15.80 -10.55 27.92
C LYS A 56 -14.85 -9.96 26.90
N GLN A 57 -15.13 -10.28 25.64
CA GLN A 57 -14.39 -9.77 24.50
C GLN A 57 -15.36 -9.24 23.45
N ALA A 58 -14.90 -8.24 22.70
CA ALA A 58 -15.59 -7.70 21.54
C ALA A 58 -14.57 -7.52 20.41
N GLU A 59 -14.99 -7.79 19.19
CA GLU A 59 -14.15 -7.75 18.00
C GLU A 59 -14.69 -6.73 17.00
N VAL A 60 -13.79 -6.07 16.29
CA VAL A 60 -14.12 -5.18 15.18
C VAL A 60 -13.16 -5.41 14.02
N THR A 61 -13.70 -5.50 12.81
CA THR A 61 -12.91 -5.54 11.57
C THR A 61 -12.53 -4.12 11.19
N VAL A 62 -11.23 -3.89 10.99
CA VAL A 62 -10.67 -2.63 10.52
C VAL A 62 -10.20 -2.80 9.09
N GLN A 63 -10.61 -1.89 8.22
CA GLN A 63 -10.10 -1.76 6.86
C GLN A 63 -9.32 -0.45 6.76
N LEU A 64 -8.04 -0.55 6.46
CA LEU A 64 -7.12 0.58 6.37
C LEU A 64 -6.62 0.70 4.93
N PHE A 65 -6.68 1.93 4.39
CA PHE A 65 -6.21 2.25 3.05
C PHE A 65 -5.01 3.19 3.17
N LEU A 66 -3.95 2.88 2.43
CA LEU A 66 -2.83 3.81 2.27
C LEU A 66 -3.21 4.87 1.24
N LEU A 67 -2.73 6.09 1.46
CA LEU A 67 -2.81 7.16 0.47
C LEU A 67 -1.53 7.12 -0.34
N ASP A 68 -1.71 7.17 -1.65
CA ASP A 68 -0.64 7.26 -2.62
C ASP A 68 0.14 8.57 -2.46
N MET A 69 1.46 8.49 -2.58
CA MET A 69 2.37 9.61 -2.51
C MET A 69 3.20 9.62 -3.79
N ASN A 70 3.44 10.80 -4.37
CA ASN A 70 4.29 10.92 -5.54
C ASN A 70 5.77 10.72 -5.16
N ASP A 71 6.22 9.47 -5.13
CA ASP A 71 7.59 9.08 -4.77
C ASP A 71 8.27 8.20 -5.81
N ASN A 72 7.56 7.80 -6.86
CA ASN A 72 8.13 7.28 -8.08
C ASN A 72 8.32 8.41 -9.11
N ARG A 73 9.19 8.16 -10.09
CA ARG A 73 9.44 9.13 -11.17
C ARG A 73 9.19 8.42 -12.49
N PRO A 74 8.73 9.13 -13.53
CA PRO A 74 8.46 8.48 -14.80
C PRO A 74 9.74 7.90 -15.40
N VAL A 75 9.67 6.66 -15.87
CA VAL A 75 10.77 5.96 -16.55
C VAL A 75 10.39 5.68 -18.00
N PHE A 76 11.19 6.18 -18.94
CA PHE A 76 11.00 5.88 -20.35
C PHE A 76 11.26 4.40 -20.63
N VAL A 77 10.28 3.74 -21.25
CA VAL A 77 10.35 2.34 -21.71
C VAL A 77 10.40 2.22 -23.24
N SER A 78 10.17 3.32 -23.95
CA SER A 78 10.41 3.45 -25.38
C SER A 78 11.90 3.55 -25.70
N ALA A 79 12.29 3.17 -26.92
CA ALA A 79 13.65 3.37 -27.40
C ALA A 79 14.10 4.83 -27.25
N ASP A 80 15.37 5.03 -26.86
CA ASP A 80 16.01 6.33 -26.72
C ASP A 80 16.54 6.89 -28.05
N ARG A 81 16.46 6.08 -29.11
CA ARG A 81 16.96 6.39 -30.45
C ARG A 81 16.00 5.92 -31.53
N VAL A 82 15.92 6.71 -32.59
CA VAL A 82 15.12 6.44 -33.78
C VAL A 82 15.94 6.75 -35.03
N GLN A 83 15.70 5.97 -36.09
CA GLN A 83 16.28 6.20 -37.41
C GLN A 83 15.14 6.58 -38.36
N LEU A 84 15.41 7.57 -39.22
CA LEU A 84 14.43 8.09 -40.18
C LEU A 84 15.04 8.10 -41.57
N MET A 85 14.25 7.74 -42.58
CA MET A 85 14.65 7.84 -43.98
C MET A 85 14.62 9.31 -44.43
N GLU A 86 15.53 9.69 -45.30
CA GLU A 86 15.68 11.09 -45.75
C GLU A 86 14.48 11.60 -46.57
N ASP A 87 13.73 10.68 -47.18
CA ASP A 87 12.55 10.93 -48.02
C ASP A 87 11.23 10.79 -47.25
N ALA A 88 11.29 10.72 -45.91
CA ALA A 88 10.09 10.64 -45.07
C ALA A 88 9.15 11.82 -45.33
N GLU A 89 7.87 11.50 -45.55
CA GLU A 89 6.84 12.50 -45.85
C GLU A 89 6.62 13.46 -44.66
N VAL A 90 6.29 14.71 -44.98
CA VAL A 90 5.94 15.73 -43.98
C VAL A 90 4.71 15.29 -43.19
N GLY A 91 4.83 15.27 -41.86
CA GLY A 91 3.77 14.84 -40.94
C GLY A 91 3.85 13.37 -40.54
N SER A 92 4.84 12.62 -41.04
CA SER A 92 5.09 11.24 -40.59
C SER A 92 5.38 11.19 -39.08
N LEU A 93 4.75 10.25 -38.37
CA LEU A 93 5.09 9.96 -36.97
C LEU A 93 6.47 9.33 -36.91
N VAL A 94 7.45 10.05 -36.37
CA VAL A 94 8.84 9.59 -36.29
C VAL A 94 9.03 8.64 -35.11
N HIS A 95 8.58 9.04 -33.92
CA HIS A 95 8.76 8.25 -32.70
C HIS A 95 7.70 8.62 -31.67
N GLN A 96 7.35 7.66 -30.83
CA GLN A 96 6.51 7.88 -29.66
C GLN A 96 7.29 7.52 -28.41
N PHE A 97 7.53 8.52 -27.55
CA PHE A 97 8.08 8.27 -26.23
C PHE A 97 7.00 7.76 -25.30
N VAL A 98 7.31 6.70 -24.58
CA VAL A 98 6.42 6.08 -23.58
C VAL A 98 7.18 6.03 -22.28
N ALA A 99 6.59 6.60 -21.24
CA ALA A 99 7.08 6.51 -19.87
C ALA A 99 6.06 5.79 -18.99
N ILE A 100 6.54 5.13 -17.95
CA ILE A 100 5.74 4.48 -16.93
C ILE A 100 6.15 5.07 -15.59
N ASP A 101 5.17 5.46 -14.80
CA ASP A 101 5.31 5.79 -13.39
C ASP A 101 4.63 4.71 -12.54
N GLY A 102 5.16 4.45 -11.35
CA GLY A 102 4.63 3.46 -10.41
C GLY A 102 3.48 3.97 -9.56
N ASP A 103 3.38 5.30 -9.39
CA ASP A 103 2.39 5.94 -8.53
C ASP A 103 0.98 5.86 -9.12
N GLN A 104 -0.05 6.13 -8.30
CA GLN A 104 -1.44 6.03 -8.71
C GLN A 104 -2.06 7.37 -9.13
N GLY A 105 -2.93 7.32 -10.14
CA GLY A 105 -3.79 8.45 -10.50
C GLY A 105 -3.00 9.63 -11.07
N GLU A 106 -3.17 10.82 -10.51
CA GLU A 106 -2.45 12.03 -10.96
C GLU A 106 -0.97 12.03 -10.55
N ASN A 107 -0.55 11.14 -9.65
CA ASN A 107 0.83 11.04 -9.23
C ASN A 107 1.71 10.27 -10.23
N GLY A 108 1.11 9.47 -11.12
CA GLY A 108 1.82 8.67 -12.13
C GLY A 108 1.48 8.98 -13.59
#